data_AF-A0A353DQM4-F1
#
_entry.id   AF-A0A353DQM4-F1
#
_cell.length_a   1.000
_cell.length_b   1.000
_cell.length_c   1.000
_cell.angle_alpha   90.00
_cell.angle_beta   90.00
_cell.angle_gamma   90.00
#
_symmetry.space_group_name_H-M   'P 1'
#
loop_
_entity.id
_entity.type
_entity.pdbx_description
1 polymer ?
#
loop_
_entity_poly.entity_id
_entity_poly.type
_entity_poly.pdbx_seq_one_letter_code
_entity_poly.pdbx_strand_id
1 'polypeptide(L)'
;MANLFYVNRKTAGPLNAPLPENLRGIIKKLLVIVCVLVSLVLAVILGSVVASKWELFLRFSNAAGFGVKDPLHGNDISFYVFELPIYAFLQGWLLVCVVITMLATTALAFLNFTLRGTAFTLTTPLRNHLLVLGSLAILVLSAGYWIDWLELVRSEHG
;
A
#
# COMPACT_ATOMS: atom_id res chain seq x y z
N MET A 1 -7.03 1.17 34.93
CA MET A 1 -8.06 0.40 34.18
C MET A 1 -9.48 0.98 34.24
N ALA A 2 -9.72 2.20 34.74
CA ALA A 2 -11.08 2.74 34.91
C ALA A 2 -11.68 3.44 33.66
N ASN A 3 -10.90 3.62 32.59
CA ASN A 3 -11.27 4.52 31.49
C ASN A 3 -11.97 3.83 30.31
N LEU A 4 -11.80 2.51 30.14
CA LEU A 4 -12.31 1.79 28.97
C LEU A 4 -13.84 1.59 29.02
N PHE A 5 -14.38 1.40 30.22
CA PHE A 5 -15.81 1.12 30.42
C PHE A 5 -16.68 2.38 30.23
N TYR A 6 -16.15 3.57 30.55
CA TYR A 6 -16.89 4.83 30.42
C TYR A 6 -17.04 5.26 28.95
N VAL A 7 -16.03 4.98 28.12
CA VAL A 7 -16.06 5.31 26.69
C VAL A 7 -17.06 4.45 25.93
N ASN A 8 -17.09 3.13 26.18
CA ASN A 8 -18.00 2.20 25.49
C ASN A 8 -19.48 2.53 25.71
N ARG A 9 -19.83 3.07 26.88
CA ARG A 9 -21.22 3.44 27.22
C ARG A 9 -21.70 4.72 26.52
N LYS A 10 -20.79 5.60 26.10
CA LYS A 10 -21.14 6.88 25.44
C LYS A 10 -21.08 6.84 23.90
N THR A 11 -20.44 5.83 23.31
CA THR A 11 -20.37 5.66 21.84
C THR A 11 -21.39 4.68 21.27
N ALA A 12 -22.14 3.97 22.13
CA ALA A 12 -23.30 3.18 21.74
C ALA A 12 -24.55 4.08 21.53
N GLY A 13 -24.46 5.03 20.60
CA GLY A 13 -25.63 5.76 20.12
C GLY A 13 -26.45 4.87 19.18
N PRO A 14 -27.79 4.80 19.31
CA PRO A 14 -28.62 4.09 18.35
C PRO A 14 -28.43 4.72 16.96
N LEU A 15 -28.11 3.86 15.99
CA LEU A 15 -28.02 4.22 14.58
C LEU A 15 -29.43 4.57 14.07
N ASN A 16 -29.89 5.77 14.36
CA ASN A 16 -31.15 6.34 13.87
C ASN A 16 -30.97 6.76 12.39
N ALA A 17 -30.73 5.80 11.51
CA ALA A 17 -31.05 5.95 10.10
C ALA A 17 -32.47 5.41 9.92
N PRO A 18 -33.43 6.18 9.38
CA PRO A 18 -34.79 5.71 9.11
C PRO A 18 -34.77 4.82 7.85
N LEU A 19 -34.06 3.70 7.92
CA LEU A 19 -33.94 2.74 6.83
C LEU A 19 -34.58 1.42 7.27
N PRO A 20 -35.47 0.84 6.45
CA PRO A 20 -36.08 -0.44 6.80
C PRO A 20 -34.99 -1.53 6.88
N GLU A 21 -35.10 -2.44 7.84
CA GLU A 21 -34.00 -3.36 8.21
C GLU A 21 -33.50 -4.22 7.04
N ASN A 22 -34.39 -4.54 6.10
CA ASN A 22 -34.08 -5.26 4.86
C ASN A 22 -33.09 -4.50 3.95
N LEU A 23 -33.20 -3.18 3.85
CA LEU A 23 -32.35 -2.36 2.97
C LEU A 23 -30.90 -2.28 3.50
N ARG A 24 -30.75 -2.24 4.82
CA ARG A 24 -29.44 -2.21 5.49
C ARG A 24 -28.60 -3.44 5.19
N GLY A 25 -29.22 -4.62 5.19
CA GLY A 25 -28.58 -5.89 4.85
C GLY A 25 -28.12 -5.91 3.38
N ILE A 26 -28.97 -5.44 2.47
CA ILE A 26 -28.68 -5.35 1.03
C ILE A 26 -27.49 -4.42 0.77
N ILE A 27 -27.50 -3.21 1.35
CA ILE A 27 -26.41 -2.23 1.18
C ILE A 27 -25.09 -2.78 1.70
N LYS A 28 -25.07 -3.40 2.90
CA LYS A 28 -23.84 -4.02 3.44
C LYS A 28 -23.32 -5.12 2.53
N LYS A 29 -24.20 -5.99 2.03
CA LYS A 29 -23.82 -7.09 1.13
C LYS A 29 -23.29 -6.55 -0.20
N LEU A 30 -23.92 -5.52 -0.76
CA LEU A 30 -23.47 -4.84 -1.98
C LEU A 30 -22.08 -4.22 -1.80
N LEU A 31 -21.85 -3.51 -0.70
CA LEU A 31 -20.53 -2.92 -0.39
C LEU A 31 -19.42 -3.97 -0.35
N VAL A 32 -19.67 -5.11 0.30
CA VAL A 32 -18.70 -6.20 0.38
C VAL A 32 -18.44 -6.79 -1.01
N ILE A 33 -19.47 -7.03 -1.80
CA ILE A 33 -19.33 -7.56 -3.17
C ILE A 33 -18.52 -6.61 -4.04
N VAL A 34 -18.83 -5.30 -4.02
CA VAL A 34 -18.10 -4.29 -4.78
C VAL A 34 -16.64 -4.23 -4.32
N CYS A 35 -16.39 -4.25 -3.02
CA CYS A 35 -15.03 -4.24 -2.47
C CYS A 35 -14.22 -5.47 -2.92
N VAL A 36 -14.82 -6.65 -2.90
CA VAL A 36 -14.19 -7.90 -3.37
C VAL A 36 -13.89 -7.81 -4.86
N LEU A 37 -14.84 -7.34 -5.66
CA LEU A 37 -14.69 -7.23 -7.12
C LEU A 37 -13.59 -6.23 -7.49
N VAL A 38 -13.57 -5.06 -6.86
CA VAL A 38 -12.51 -4.05 -7.06
C VAL A 38 -11.16 -4.60 -6.62
N SER A 39 -11.08 -5.28 -5.47
CA SER A 39 -9.84 -5.89 -5.00
C SER A 39 -9.33 -6.98 -5.95
N LEU A 40 -10.22 -7.77 -6.54
CA LEU A 40 -9.87 -8.80 -7.51
C LEU A 40 -9.29 -8.17 -8.79
N VAL A 41 -9.95 -7.14 -9.31
CA VAL A 41 -9.49 -6.42 -10.51
C VAL A 41 -8.12 -5.78 -10.25
N LEU A 42 -7.95 -5.10 -9.12
CA LEU A 42 -6.66 -4.52 -8.74
C LEU A 42 -5.57 -5.60 -8.58
N ALA A 43 -5.88 -6.74 -7.97
CA ALA A 43 -4.94 -7.85 -7.83
C ALA A 43 -4.49 -8.39 -9.20
N VAL A 44 -5.42 -8.53 -10.16
CA VAL A 44 -5.09 -8.96 -11.52
C VAL A 44 -4.20 -7.94 -12.23
N ILE A 45 -4.51 -6.64 -12.12
CA ILE A 45 -3.71 -5.56 -12.75
C ILE A 45 -2.30 -5.55 -12.15
N LEU A 46 -2.20 -5.48 -10.82
CA LEU A 46 -0.91 -5.40 -10.12
C LEU A 46 -0.08 -6.69 -10.32
N GLY A 47 -0.72 -7.85 -10.34
CA GLY A 47 -0.08 -9.12 -10.65
C GLY A 47 0.41 -9.20 -12.10
N SER A 48 -0.35 -8.66 -13.04
CA SER A 48 0.05 -8.60 -14.46
C SER A 48 1.30 -7.75 -14.67
N VAL A 49 1.46 -6.66 -13.91
CA VAL A 49 2.68 -5.83 -13.95
C VAL A 49 3.89 -6.66 -13.54
N VAL A 50 3.81 -7.42 -12.45
CA VAL A 50 4.90 -8.31 -12.00
C VAL A 50 5.18 -9.39 -13.04
N ALA A 51 4.13 -10.00 -13.60
CA ALA A 51 4.27 -11.03 -14.65
C ALA A 51 4.97 -10.48 -15.90
N SER A 52 4.71 -9.23 -16.29
CA SER A 52 5.37 -8.58 -17.43
C SER A 52 6.89 -8.37 -17.22
N LYS A 53 7.35 -8.37 -15.96
CA LYS A 53 8.75 -8.21 -15.58
C LYS A 53 9.43 -9.54 -15.23
N TRP A 54 8.89 -10.67 -15.69
CA TRP A 54 9.48 -11.99 -15.46
C TRP A 54 10.96 -12.09 -15.89
N GLU A 55 11.33 -11.41 -16.97
CA GLU A 55 12.73 -11.34 -17.43
C GLU A 55 13.68 -10.72 -16.39
N LEU A 56 13.20 -9.74 -15.61
CA LEU A 56 13.95 -9.10 -14.55
C LEU A 56 14.33 -10.13 -13.46
N PHE A 57 13.36 -10.96 -13.07
CA PHE A 57 13.57 -12.05 -12.10
C PHE A 57 14.51 -13.13 -12.62
N LEU A 58 14.41 -13.48 -13.91
CA LEU A 58 15.33 -14.41 -14.56
C LEU A 58 16.78 -13.90 -14.54
N ARG A 59 16.99 -12.60 -14.81
CA ARG A 59 18.31 -11.95 -14.79
C ARG A 59 18.91 -11.93 -13.40
N PHE A 60 18.11 -11.68 -12.36
CA PHE A 60 18.56 -11.77 -10.97
C PHE A 60 18.91 -13.21 -10.55
N SER A 61 18.06 -14.19 -10.91
CA SER A 61 18.32 -15.58 -10.57
C SER A 61 19.54 -16.18 -11.30
N ASN A 62 19.89 -15.63 -12.47
CA ASN A 62 21.07 -16.01 -13.24
C ASN A 62 22.16 -14.93 -13.19
N ALA A 63 22.20 -14.14 -12.12
CA ALA A 63 23.22 -13.11 -11.98
C ALA A 63 24.62 -13.73 -12.01
N ALA A 64 25.45 -13.30 -12.97
CA ALA A 64 26.84 -13.69 -13.08
C ALA A 64 27.73 -12.55 -12.59
N GLY A 65 28.72 -12.87 -11.75
CA GLY A 65 29.69 -11.89 -11.27
C GLY A 65 30.62 -11.42 -12.39
N PHE A 66 30.85 -10.11 -12.47
CA PHE A 66 31.83 -9.57 -13.42
C PHE A 66 33.26 -9.60 -12.84
N GLY A 67 33.42 -9.76 -11.52
CA GLY A 67 34.72 -9.85 -10.86
C GLY A 67 35.44 -8.51 -10.73
N VAL A 68 34.81 -7.42 -11.18
CA VAL A 68 35.29 -6.06 -11.06
C VAL A 68 34.46 -5.35 -9.99
N LYS A 69 35.13 -4.87 -8.94
CA LYS A 69 34.50 -4.13 -7.84
C LYS A 69 34.60 -2.64 -8.08
N ASP A 70 33.51 -1.93 -7.81
CA ASP A 70 33.47 -0.47 -7.81
C ASP A 70 34.33 0.09 -6.66
N PRO A 71 35.25 1.04 -6.93
CA PRO A 71 36.02 1.73 -5.90
C PRO A 71 35.19 2.56 -4.91
N LEU A 72 34.00 3.04 -5.28
CA LEU A 72 33.18 3.89 -4.41
C LEU A 72 32.42 3.11 -3.34
N HIS A 73 31.80 1.99 -3.72
CA HIS A 73 30.96 1.20 -2.80
C HIS A 73 31.50 -0.20 -2.48
N GLY A 74 32.54 -0.66 -3.17
CA GLY A 74 33.11 -2.00 -2.98
C GLY A 74 32.21 -3.15 -3.46
N ASN A 75 31.08 -2.84 -4.09
CA ASN A 75 30.16 -3.82 -4.68
C ASN A 75 30.63 -4.23 -6.08
N ASP A 76 30.35 -5.48 -6.47
CA ASP A 76 30.59 -5.95 -7.84
C ASP A 76 29.62 -5.25 -8.80
N ILE A 77 30.07 -4.93 -10.01
CA ILE A 77 29.23 -4.31 -11.05
C ILE A 77 27.95 -5.12 -11.32
N SER A 78 28.01 -6.45 -11.13
CA SER A 78 26.85 -7.35 -11.24
C SER A 78 25.68 -6.96 -10.34
N PHE A 79 25.94 -6.41 -9.15
CA PHE A 79 24.90 -5.91 -8.25
C PHE A 79 24.07 -4.80 -8.90
N TYR A 80 24.73 -3.83 -9.54
CA TYR A 80 24.08 -2.68 -10.17
C TYR A 80 23.31 -3.05 -11.45
N VAL A 81 23.74 -4.09 -12.16
CA VAL A 81 23.13 -4.52 -13.42
C VAL A 81 21.98 -5.50 -13.19
N PHE A 82 22.09 -6.40 -12.22
CA PHE A 82 21.13 -7.48 -12.01
C PHE A 82 20.21 -7.28 -10.81
N GLU A 83 20.72 -6.78 -9.69
CA GLU A 83 19.95 -6.68 -8.44
C GLU A 83 19.26 -5.33 -8.27
N LEU A 84 19.99 -4.23 -8.54
CA LEU A 84 19.47 -2.87 -8.41
C LEU A 84 18.15 -2.65 -9.17
N PRO A 85 17.97 -3.13 -10.43
CA PRO A 85 16.72 -2.97 -11.15
C PRO A 85 15.53 -3.68 -10.47
N ILE A 86 15.77 -4.80 -9.79
CA ILE A 86 14.73 -5.49 -9.00
C ILE A 86 14.34 -4.67 -7.78
N TYR A 87 15.33 -4.16 -7.04
CA TYR A 87 15.03 -3.35 -5.85
C TYR A 87 14.27 -2.08 -6.23
N ALA A 88 14.66 -1.39 -7.29
CA ALA A 88 13.97 -0.22 -7.81
C ALA A 88 12.53 -0.56 -8.25
N PHE A 89 12.35 -1.65 -9.00
CA PHE A 89 11.02 -2.11 -9.42
C PHE A 89 10.13 -2.47 -8.23
N LEU A 90 10.65 -3.22 -7.26
CA LEU A 90 9.91 -3.66 -6.09
C LEU A 90 9.52 -2.48 -5.20
N GLN A 91 10.41 -1.50 -5.04
CA GLN A 91 10.14 -0.27 -4.30
C GLN A 91 8.99 0.51 -4.95
N GLY A 92 9.03 0.75 -6.26
CA GLY A 92 7.96 1.45 -6.96
C GLY A 92 6.64 0.68 -6.92
N TRP A 93 6.69 -0.65 -7.09
CA TRP A 93 5.51 -1.51 -7.01
C TRP A 93 4.87 -1.50 -5.62
N LEU A 94 5.67 -1.62 -4.56
CA LEU A 94 5.19 -1.54 -3.18
C LEU A 94 4.58 -0.17 -2.88
N LEU A 95 5.19 0.91 -3.35
CA LEU A 95 4.67 2.27 -3.16
C LEU A 95 3.27 2.41 -3.78
N VAL A 96 3.09 1.94 -5.02
CA VAL A 96 1.78 1.92 -5.70
C VAL A 96 0.76 1.10 -4.91
N CYS A 97 1.12 -0.09 -4.43
CA CYS A 97 0.24 -0.92 -3.60
C CYS A 97 -0.20 -0.19 -2.31
N VAL A 98 0.73 0.48 -1.62
CA VAL A 98 0.43 1.23 -0.39
C VAL A 98 -0.48 2.43 -0.69
N VAL A 99 -0.22 3.17 -1.77
CA VAL A 99 -1.06 4.30 -2.18
C VAL A 99 -2.48 3.85 -2.53
N ILE A 100 -2.62 2.79 -3.33
CA ILE A 100 -3.94 2.25 -3.71
C ILE A 100 -4.71 1.77 -2.48
N THR A 101 -4.06 1.05 -1.56
CA THR A 101 -4.72 0.58 -0.33
C THR A 101 -5.14 1.73 0.59
N MET A 102 -4.32 2.78 0.68
CA MET A 102 -4.66 4.00 1.42
C MET A 102 -5.87 4.72 0.81
N LEU A 103 -5.91 4.87 -0.52
CA LEU A 103 -7.05 5.45 -1.24
C LEU A 103 -8.31 4.60 -1.09
N ALA A 104 -8.22 3.28 -1.26
CA ALA A 104 -9.33 2.36 -1.13
C ALA A 104 -9.92 2.40 0.29
N THR A 105 -9.07 2.38 1.33
CA THR A 105 -9.50 2.48 2.73
C THR A 105 -10.24 3.80 2.97
N THR A 106 -9.69 4.91 2.47
CA THR A 106 -10.28 6.24 2.63
C THR A 106 -11.63 6.35 1.92
N ALA A 107 -11.74 5.82 0.70
CA ALA A 107 -12.98 5.78 -0.08
C ALA A 107 -14.06 4.94 0.62
N LEU A 108 -13.70 3.75 1.14
CA LEU A 108 -14.63 2.89 1.88
C LEU A 108 -15.10 3.56 3.17
N ALA A 109 -14.20 4.24 3.89
CA ALA A 109 -14.57 5.00 5.08
C ALA A 109 -15.55 6.12 4.73
N PHE A 110 -15.25 6.91 3.70
CA PHE A 110 -16.12 7.99 3.23
C PHE A 110 -17.52 7.50 2.82
N LEU A 111 -17.59 6.39 2.08
CA LEU A 111 -18.85 5.76 1.69
C LEU A 111 -19.64 5.26 2.91
N ASN A 112 -18.96 4.69 3.91
CA ASN A 112 -19.61 4.25 5.15
C ASN A 112 -20.21 5.42 5.94
N PHE A 113 -19.50 6.54 6.04
CA PHE A 113 -19.99 7.75 6.71
C PHE A 113 -21.19 8.36 5.98
N THR A 114 -21.11 8.44 4.65
CA THR A 114 -22.20 8.95 3.80
C THR A 114 -23.47 8.11 3.99
N LEU A 115 -23.35 6.78 3.99
CA LEU A 115 -24.48 5.87 4.21
C LEU A 115 -25.05 5.93 5.64
N ARG A 116 -24.25 6.35 6.62
CA ARG A 116 -24.69 6.55 8.01
C ARG A 116 -25.35 7.91 8.25
N GLY A 117 -25.25 8.86 7.30
CA GLY A 117 -25.78 10.22 7.46
C GLY A 117 -25.10 11.04 8.57
N THR A 118 -23.92 10.61 9.01
CA THR A 118 -23.14 11.25 10.08
C THR A 118 -21.98 12.04 9.48
N ALA A 119 -21.61 13.17 10.09
CA ALA A 119 -20.42 13.92 9.70
C ALA A 119 -19.17 13.01 9.67
N PHE A 120 -18.29 13.22 8.70
CA PHE A 120 -17.05 12.48 8.57
C PHE A 120 -16.22 12.67 9.85
N THR A 121 -16.02 11.59 10.60
CA THR A 121 -15.21 11.60 11.82
C THR A 121 -14.06 10.62 11.66
N LEU A 122 -12.84 11.06 11.96
CA LEU A 122 -11.68 10.17 11.99
C LEU A 122 -11.79 9.27 13.23
N THR A 123 -12.50 8.17 13.09
CA THR A 123 -12.59 7.15 14.15
C THR A 123 -11.18 6.67 14.49
N THR A 124 -10.92 6.45 15.78
CA THR A 124 -9.62 5.93 16.29
C THR A 124 -9.07 4.75 15.48
N PRO A 125 -9.87 3.70 15.13
CA PRO A 125 -9.37 2.60 14.31
C PRO A 125 -8.98 3.01 12.89
N LEU A 126 -9.75 3.88 12.23
CA LEU A 126 -9.43 4.37 10.88
C LEU A 126 -8.14 5.20 10.90
N ARG A 127 -8.00 6.09 11.88
CA ARG A 127 -6.79 6.89 12.08
C ARG A 127 -5.57 5.99 12.26
N ASN A 128 -5.65 4.97 13.11
CA ASN A 128 -4.53 4.06 13.36
C ASN A 128 -4.15 3.28 12.09
N HIS A 129 -5.14 2.81 11.31
CA HIS A 129 -4.85 2.10 10.06
C HIS A 129 -4.15 3.00 9.03
N LEU A 130 -4.62 4.25 8.88
CA LEU A 130 -3.97 5.23 8.02
C LEU A 130 -2.56 5.60 8.50
N LEU A 131 -2.31 5.66 9.82
CA LEU A 131 -0.98 5.88 10.36
C LEU A 131 -0.04 4.70 10.08
N VAL A 132 -0.52 3.46 10.18
CA VAL A 132 0.26 2.26 9.84
C VAL A 132 0.59 2.25 8.35
N LEU A 133 -0.39 2.50 7.48
CA LEU A 133 -0.16 2.60 6.03
C LEU A 133 0.78 3.75 5.68
N GLY A 134 0.64 4.91 6.31
CA GLY A 134 1.53 6.05 6.12
C GLY A 134 2.96 5.78 6.58
N SER A 135 3.15 5.12 7.73
CA SER A 135 4.47 4.69 8.19
C SER A 135 5.10 3.71 7.21
N LEU A 136 4.32 2.77 6.67
CA LEU A 136 4.79 1.84 5.65
C LEU A 136 5.20 2.57 4.36
N ALA A 137 4.41 3.55 3.92
CA ALA A 137 4.74 4.39 2.76
C ALA A 137 6.08 5.12 2.95
N ILE A 138 6.31 5.68 4.14
CA ILE A 138 7.56 6.38 4.46
C ILE A 138 8.75 5.41 4.45
N LEU A 139 8.59 4.18 4.97
CA LEU A 139 9.65 3.17 4.91
C LEU A 139 10.00 2.79 3.46
N VAL A 140 8.99 2.64 2.60
CA VAL A 140 9.19 2.35 1.17
C VAL A 140 9.86 3.53 0.45
N LEU A 141 9.47 4.77 0.79
CA LEU A 141 10.14 5.97 0.28
C LEU A 141 11.60 6.06 0.73
N SER A 142 11.87 5.78 2.00
CA SER A 142 13.23 5.77 2.57
C SER A 142 14.13 4.75 1.84
N ALA A 143 13.61 3.54 1.59
CA ALA A 143 14.31 2.54 0.79
C ALA A 143 14.54 3.01 -0.66
N GLY A 144 13.58 3.75 -1.24
CA GLY A 144 13.73 4.37 -2.56
C GLY A 144 14.86 5.40 -2.60
N TYR A 145 14.89 6.31 -1.63
CA TYR A 145 15.97 7.30 -1.53
C TYR A 145 17.36 6.66 -1.41
N TRP A 146 17.47 5.52 -0.74
CA TRP A 146 18.73 4.76 -0.68
C TRP A 146 19.13 4.20 -2.05
N ILE A 147 18.16 3.74 -2.85
CA ILE A 147 18.39 3.25 -4.22
C ILE A 147 18.77 4.42 -5.14
N ASP A 148 18.08 5.55 -5.04
CA ASP A 148 18.36 6.76 -5.82
C ASP A 148 19.79 7.27 -5.56
N TRP A 149 20.27 7.15 -4.32
CA TRP A 149 21.66 7.45 -3.96
C TRP A 149 22.67 6.56 -4.68
N LEU A 150 22.37 5.27 -4.87
CA LEU A 150 23.20 4.35 -5.65
C LEU A 150 23.13 4.65 -7.16
N GLU A 151 21.99 5.14 -7.66
CA GLU A 151 21.83 5.54 -9.07
C GLU A 151 22.51 6.86 -9.41
N LEU A 152 22.65 7.80 -8.46
CA LEU A 152 23.35 9.07 -8.66
C LEU A 152 24.80 8.89 -9.13
N VAL A 153 25.48 7.81 -8.70
CA VAL A 153 26.84 7.48 -9.18
C VAL A 153 26.85 7.08 -10.66
N ARG A 154 25.72 6.67 -11.23
CA ARG A 154 25.55 6.31 -12.64
C ARG A 154 25.02 7.47 -13.52
N SER A 155 24.63 8.59 -12.91
CA SER A 155 24.12 9.76 -13.62
C SER A 155 25.26 10.46 -14.38
N GLU A 156 25.21 10.44 -15.71
CA GLU A 156 26.09 11.20 -16.63
C GLU A 156 25.88 12.74 -16.55
N HIS A 157 25.12 13.23 -15.57
CA HIS A 157 24.94 14.67 -15.32
C HIS A 157 25.59 15.07 -13.99
N GLY A 158 26.93 15.13 -13.98
CA GLY A 158 27.73 15.91 -13.02
C GLY A 158 27.95 15.29 -11.65
#